data_AF-A0A1I7UR11-F1
#
_entry.id   AF-A0A1I7UR11-F1
#
_cell.length_a   1.000
_cell.length_b   1.000
_cell.length_c   1.000
_cell.angle_alpha   90.00
_cell.angle_beta   90.00
_cell.angle_gamma   90.00
#
_symmetry.space_group_name_H-M   'P 1'
#
loop_
_entity.id
_entity.type
_entity.pdbx_description
1 polymer ?
#
loop_
_entity_poly.entity_id
_entity_poly.type
_entity_poly.pdbx_seq_one_letter_code
_entity_poly.pdbx_strand_id
1 'polypeptide(L)'
;MSETMNAMLGTNPMTAEDVEKNEAIPINNIKAEILELVFKWCEEHKGEPIPVDDDTVPKNVTIPAFDEELMKIDNDRLFHLICAANYLNVKGLLNVSCKKVALMAKGKSPEELRVIYGIPTDEEDEAAAKVAKEEAEKKKKDGEKKAIEAPGAEEAKEGDKKADEKADEAAVEKKADATNDSGEGTSSS
;
A
#
# COMPACT_ATOMS: atom_id res chain seq x y z
N MET A 1 -4.53 23.86 -5.67
CA MET A 1 -3.30 23.04 -5.74
C MET A 1 -3.24 22.11 -4.52
N SER A 2 -2.74 20.89 -4.71
CA SER A 2 -2.64 19.80 -3.72
C SER A 2 -1.89 20.19 -2.44
N GLU A 3 -2.50 20.03 -1.28
CA GLU A 3 -1.84 20.26 0.02
C GLU A 3 -0.78 19.17 0.31
N THR A 4 -1.02 17.93 -0.10
CA THR A 4 -0.10 16.79 0.09
C THR A 4 1.16 16.91 -0.76
N MET A 5 1.03 17.34 -2.02
CA MET A 5 2.20 17.59 -2.88
C MET A 5 3.01 18.79 -2.36
N ASN A 6 2.35 19.85 -1.87
CA ASN A 6 3.06 20.96 -1.21
C ASN A 6 3.82 20.52 0.05
N ALA A 7 3.24 19.60 0.84
CA ALA A 7 3.90 19.06 2.03
C ALA A 7 5.11 18.17 1.67
N MET A 8 5.01 17.38 0.59
CA MET A 8 6.13 16.55 0.11
C MET A 8 7.24 17.36 -0.58
N LEU A 9 6.91 18.45 -1.26
CA LEU A 9 7.87 19.29 -1.99
C LEU A 9 8.52 20.38 -1.11
N GLY A 10 7.99 20.64 0.08
CA GLY A 10 8.43 21.73 0.96
C GLY A 10 7.99 23.11 0.46
N THR A 11 8.14 24.15 1.30
CA THR A 11 7.71 25.53 0.98
C THR A 11 8.59 26.24 -0.06
N ASN A 12 9.55 25.54 -0.67
CA ASN A 12 10.47 26.13 -1.63
C ASN A 12 10.02 25.80 -3.06
N PRO A 13 9.81 26.79 -3.94
CA PRO A 13 9.43 26.51 -5.32
C PRO A 13 10.56 25.74 -6.01
N MET A 14 10.30 24.49 -6.41
CA MET A 14 11.24 23.73 -7.24
C MET A 14 11.37 24.40 -8.61
N THR A 15 12.60 24.74 -8.97
CA THR A 15 12.97 25.19 -10.31
C THR A 15 13.20 23.98 -11.22
N ALA A 16 13.19 24.16 -12.54
CA ALA A 16 13.47 23.07 -13.48
C ALA A 16 14.85 22.41 -13.23
N GLU A 17 15.79 23.15 -12.65
CA GLU A 17 17.13 22.69 -12.28
C GLU A 17 17.14 21.81 -11.01
N ASP A 18 16.09 21.87 -10.19
CA ASP A 18 15.92 21.07 -8.98
C ASP A 18 15.30 19.69 -9.28
N VAL A 19 14.59 19.57 -10.42
CA VAL A 19 13.99 18.30 -10.88
C VAL A 19 15.06 17.27 -11.22
N GLU A 20 16.19 17.70 -11.79
CA GLU A 20 17.32 16.79 -12.10
C GLU A 20 18.14 16.40 -10.86
N LYS A 21 18.01 17.15 -9.76
CA LYS A 21 18.80 16.96 -8.53
C LYS A 21 18.06 16.22 -7.43
N ASN A 22 16.73 16.19 -7.47
CA ASN A 22 15.91 15.53 -6.46
C ASN A 22 15.51 14.12 -6.88
N GLU A 23 15.56 13.19 -5.93
CA GLU A 23 15.09 11.84 -6.15
C GLU A 23 13.57 11.83 -6.40
N ALA A 24 13.14 10.96 -7.31
CA ALA A 24 11.74 10.80 -7.65
C ALA A 24 10.93 10.40 -6.41
N ILE A 25 9.85 11.12 -6.13
CA ILE A 25 8.93 10.81 -5.03
C ILE A 25 8.16 9.53 -5.37
N PRO A 26 8.32 8.43 -4.61
CA PRO A 26 7.65 7.18 -4.91
C PRO A 26 6.16 7.27 -4.57
N ILE A 27 5.31 7.24 -5.60
CA ILE A 27 3.86 7.13 -5.45
C ILE A 27 3.45 5.69 -5.70
N ASN A 28 3.55 4.87 -4.65
CA ASN A 28 3.04 3.51 -4.66
C ASN A 28 1.54 3.62 -4.37
N ASN A 29 0.67 3.03 -5.21
CA ASN A 29 -0.80 2.94 -5.11
C ASN A 29 -1.62 3.75 -6.15
N ILE A 30 -0.99 4.54 -7.01
CA ILE A 30 -1.68 5.23 -8.11
C ILE A 30 -1.12 4.73 -9.44
N LYS A 31 -1.99 4.29 -10.36
CA LYS A 31 -1.60 3.91 -11.72
C LYS A 31 -1.12 5.16 -12.48
N ALA A 32 -0.09 5.02 -13.31
CA ALA A 32 0.49 6.14 -14.07
C ALA A 32 -0.58 6.92 -14.88
N GLU A 33 -1.47 6.20 -15.57
CA GLU A 33 -2.56 6.77 -16.36
C GLU A 33 -3.55 7.62 -15.53
N ILE A 34 -3.74 7.29 -14.25
CA ILE A 34 -4.61 8.05 -13.34
C ILE A 34 -3.88 9.30 -12.87
N LEU A 35 -2.58 9.18 -12.59
CA LEU A 35 -1.75 10.31 -12.19
C LEU A 35 -1.66 11.36 -13.31
N GLU A 36 -1.55 10.94 -14.58
CA GLU A 36 -1.60 11.82 -15.75
C GLU A 36 -2.91 12.63 -15.81
N LEU A 37 -4.06 12.01 -15.51
CA LEU A 37 -5.34 12.70 -15.45
C LEU A 37 -5.37 13.74 -14.34
N VAL A 38 -4.83 13.42 -13.15
CA VAL A 38 -4.72 14.36 -12.04
C VAL A 38 -3.87 15.56 -12.43
N PHE A 39 -2.73 15.35 -13.09
CA PHE A 39 -1.87 16.43 -13.54
C PHE A 39 -2.55 17.31 -14.58
N LYS A 40 -3.18 16.71 -15.60
CA LYS A 40 -3.94 17.44 -16.61
C LYS A 40 -5.02 18.33 -16.01
N TRP A 41 -5.73 17.83 -14.99
CA TRP A 41 -6.71 18.64 -14.26
C TRP A 41 -6.07 19.80 -13.50
N CYS A 42 -4.94 19.54 -12.82
CA CYS A 42 -4.20 20.53 -12.04
C CYS A 42 -3.60 21.65 -12.92
N GLU A 43 -3.20 21.34 -14.15
CA GLU A 43 -2.70 22.33 -15.12
C GLU A 43 -3.80 23.28 -15.57
N GLU A 44 -4.98 22.76 -15.91
CA GLU A 44 -6.11 23.58 -16.34
C GLU A 44 -6.61 24.51 -15.21
N HIS A 45 -6.68 24.01 -13.98
CA HIS A 45 -7.17 24.76 -12.82
C HIS A 45 -6.04 25.43 -12.02
N LYS A 46 -4.89 25.67 -12.66
CA LYS A 46 -3.75 26.30 -12.00
C LYS A 46 -4.06 27.75 -11.67
N GLY A 47 -4.01 28.09 -10.38
CA GLY A 47 -4.26 29.45 -9.90
C GLY A 47 -5.70 29.70 -9.46
N GLU A 48 -6.60 28.72 -9.61
CA GLU A 48 -7.91 28.80 -8.98
C GLU A 48 -7.81 28.70 -7.45
N PRO A 49 -8.67 29.43 -6.71
CA PRO A 49 -8.71 29.31 -5.27
C PRO A 49 -9.05 27.88 -4.87
N ILE A 50 -8.34 27.35 -3.87
CA ILE A 50 -8.66 26.03 -3.31
C ILE A 50 -10.09 26.12 -2.74
N PRO A 51 -11.00 25.23 -3.13
CA PRO A 51 -12.35 25.23 -2.57
C PRO A 51 -12.29 25.13 -1.06
N VAL A 52 -12.99 26.03 -0.37
CA VAL A 52 -13.22 25.95 1.06
C VAL A 52 -14.44 25.05 1.26
N ASP A 53 -14.28 24.03 2.10
CA ASP A 53 -15.39 23.17 2.48
C ASP A 53 -16.32 23.94 3.44
N ASP A 54 -17.32 24.61 2.86
CA ASP A 54 -18.41 25.24 3.59
C ASP A 54 -19.68 24.39 3.42
N ASP A 55 -20.01 23.64 4.47
CA ASP A 55 -21.19 22.78 4.50
C ASP A 55 -22.51 23.55 4.69
N THR A 56 -22.45 24.87 4.91
CA THR A 56 -23.64 25.73 5.02
C THR A 56 -24.15 26.21 3.65
N VAL A 57 -23.31 26.13 2.61
CA VAL A 57 -23.65 26.55 1.25
C VAL A 57 -24.15 25.36 0.43
N PRO A 58 -25.32 25.43 -0.23
CA PRO A 58 -25.78 24.40 -1.15
C PRO A 58 -24.75 24.15 -2.25
N LYS A 59 -24.19 22.94 -2.27
CA LYS A 59 -23.19 22.54 -3.27
C LYS A 59 -23.87 22.43 -4.63
N ASN A 60 -23.61 23.39 -5.52
CA ASN A 60 -24.08 23.32 -6.91
C ASN A 60 -23.42 22.12 -7.63
N VAL A 61 -24.23 21.31 -8.31
CA VAL A 61 -23.80 20.11 -9.04
C VAL A 61 -23.40 20.44 -10.49
N THR A 62 -23.34 21.71 -10.89
CA THR A 62 -22.78 22.10 -12.19
C THR A 62 -21.29 21.76 -12.25
N ILE A 63 -20.90 21.13 -13.36
CA ILE A 63 -19.54 20.78 -13.71
C ILE A 63 -19.14 21.64 -14.93
N PRO A 64 -17.96 22.29 -14.93
CA PRO A 64 -17.41 22.98 -16.10
C PRO A 64 -17.26 22.06 -17.31
N ALA A 65 -17.29 22.61 -18.52
CA ALA A 65 -17.23 21.82 -19.76
C ALA A 65 -15.93 20.99 -19.89
N PHE A 66 -14.79 21.56 -19.48
CA PHE A 66 -13.52 20.83 -19.47
C PHE A 66 -13.57 19.63 -18.53
N ASP A 67 -14.05 19.84 -17.31
CA ASP A 67 -14.20 18.80 -16.30
C ASP A 67 -15.16 17.72 -16.75
N GLU A 68 -16.26 18.10 -17.39
CA GLU A 68 -17.22 17.14 -17.93
C GLU A 68 -16.58 16.23 -18.98
N GLU A 69 -15.74 16.78 -19.85
CA GLU A 69 -14.98 16.02 -20.85
C GLU A 69 -13.92 15.11 -20.20
N LEU A 70 -13.17 15.64 -19.23
CA LEU A 70 -12.16 14.86 -18.50
C LEU A 70 -12.80 13.68 -17.75
N MET A 71 -14.03 13.86 -17.27
CA MET A 71 -14.80 12.86 -16.54
C MET A 71 -15.58 11.89 -17.46
N LYS A 72 -15.37 11.93 -18.78
CA LYS A 72 -15.86 10.90 -19.74
C LYS A 72 -14.92 9.70 -19.76
N ILE A 73 -14.78 9.08 -18.60
CA ILE A 73 -14.00 7.86 -18.38
C ILE A 73 -14.92 6.76 -17.84
N ASP A 74 -14.46 5.52 -17.88
CA ASP A 74 -15.17 4.39 -17.28
C ASP A 74 -15.22 4.49 -15.74
N ASN A 75 -16.15 3.76 -15.13
CA ASN A 75 -16.39 3.80 -13.69
C ASN A 75 -15.16 3.37 -12.87
N ASP A 76 -14.38 2.40 -13.36
CA ASP A 76 -13.17 1.93 -12.67
C ASP A 76 -12.09 3.01 -12.63
N ARG A 77 -11.85 3.69 -13.77
CA ARG A 77 -10.93 4.83 -13.82
C ARG A 77 -11.44 5.99 -12.98
N LEU A 78 -12.74 6.28 -12.99
CA LEU A 78 -13.33 7.33 -12.15
C LEU A 78 -13.14 7.02 -10.66
N PHE A 79 -13.34 5.77 -10.24
CA PHE A 79 -13.09 5.35 -8.86
C PHE A 79 -11.62 5.55 -8.47
N HIS A 80 -10.69 5.10 -9.31
CA HIS A 80 -9.27 5.30 -9.06
C HIS A 80 -8.87 6.79 -9.06
N LEU A 81 -9.49 7.62 -9.90
CA LEU A 81 -9.28 9.07 -9.92
C LEU A 81 -9.73 9.73 -8.61
N ILE A 82 -10.88 9.32 -8.07
CA ILE A 82 -11.38 9.78 -6.76
C ILE A 82 -10.39 9.40 -5.66
N CYS A 83 -9.93 8.15 -5.64
CA CYS A 83 -8.94 7.69 -4.66
C CYS A 83 -7.62 8.47 -4.77
N ALA A 84 -7.13 8.70 -5.99
CA ALA A 84 -5.92 9.48 -6.25
C ALA A 84 -6.07 10.93 -5.81
N ALA A 85 -7.20 11.58 -6.14
CA ALA A 85 -7.50 12.95 -5.74
C ALA A 85 -7.56 13.09 -4.21
N ASN A 86 -8.14 12.11 -3.51
CA ASN A 86 -8.15 12.08 -2.06
C ASN A 86 -6.74 11.87 -1.48
N TYR A 87 -5.97 10.92 -2.01
CA TYR A 87 -4.61 10.64 -1.57
C TYR A 87 -3.67 11.84 -1.73
N LEU A 88 -3.75 12.50 -2.89
CA LEU A 88 -2.99 13.70 -3.20
C LEU A 88 -3.64 14.95 -2.60
N ASN A 89 -4.76 14.86 -1.90
CA ASN A 89 -5.49 16.00 -1.32
C ASN A 89 -5.72 17.16 -2.32
N VAL A 90 -6.26 16.81 -3.50
CA VAL A 90 -6.70 17.75 -4.54
C VAL A 90 -8.21 17.96 -4.39
N LYS A 91 -8.61 18.81 -3.43
CA LYS A 91 -10.02 19.05 -3.06
C LYS A 91 -10.92 19.41 -4.24
N GLY A 92 -10.44 20.25 -5.18
CA GLY A 92 -11.20 20.62 -6.38
C GLY A 92 -11.55 19.42 -7.25
N LEU A 93 -10.56 18.59 -7.58
CA LEU A 93 -10.76 17.37 -8.35
C LEU A 93 -11.67 16.37 -7.62
N LEU A 94 -11.50 16.22 -6.31
CA LEU A 94 -12.36 15.38 -5.49
C LEU A 94 -13.83 15.86 -5.57
N ASN A 95 -14.06 17.16 -5.42
CA ASN A 95 -15.40 17.76 -5.49
C ASN A 95 -16.05 17.56 -6.86
N VAL A 96 -15.32 17.79 -7.95
CA VAL A 96 -15.81 17.59 -9.32
C VAL A 96 -16.14 16.11 -9.57
N SER A 97 -15.28 15.19 -9.12
CA SER A 97 -15.50 13.76 -9.26
C SER A 97 -16.74 13.29 -8.48
N CYS A 98 -16.91 13.78 -7.25
CA CYS A 98 -18.11 13.50 -6.44
C CYS A 98 -19.38 14.06 -7.10
N LYS A 99 -19.33 15.26 -7.71
CA LYS A 99 -20.45 15.81 -8.47
C LYS A 99 -20.82 14.91 -9.66
N LYS A 100 -19.83 14.39 -10.39
CA LYS A 100 -20.07 13.46 -11.51
C LYS A 100 -20.82 12.21 -11.06
N VAL A 101 -20.38 11.59 -9.96
CA VAL A 101 -21.05 10.43 -9.37
C VAL A 101 -22.48 10.78 -8.93
N ALA A 102 -22.68 11.94 -8.28
CA ALA A 102 -24.01 12.39 -7.90
C ALA A 102 -24.95 12.62 -9.11
N LEU A 103 -24.42 13.13 -10.24
CA LEU A 103 -25.18 13.27 -11.48
C LEU A 103 -25.56 11.92 -12.09
N MET A 104 -24.69 10.92 -11.99
CA MET A 104 -25.01 9.55 -12.44
C MET A 104 -26.12 8.92 -11.60
N ALA A 105 -26.22 9.27 -10.33
CA ALA A 105 -27.30 8.82 -9.46
C ALA A 105 -28.65 9.50 -9.77
N LYS A 106 -28.62 10.71 -10.33
CA LYS A 106 -29.80 11.56 -10.44
C LYS A 106 -30.81 10.96 -11.43
N GLY A 107 -32.03 10.72 -10.94
CA GLY A 107 -33.15 10.26 -11.76
C GLY A 107 -33.12 8.76 -12.11
N LYS A 108 -32.23 7.99 -11.48
CA LYS A 108 -32.15 6.54 -11.62
C LYS A 108 -32.98 5.83 -10.55
N SER A 109 -33.56 4.69 -10.92
CA SER A 109 -34.25 3.83 -9.95
C SER A 109 -33.24 3.14 -9.03
N PRO A 110 -33.64 2.71 -7.81
CA PRO A 110 -32.76 1.94 -6.92
C PRO A 110 -32.16 0.70 -7.59
N GLU A 111 -32.90 0.05 -8.48
CA GLU A 111 -32.45 -1.13 -9.23
C GLU A 111 -31.37 -0.77 -10.25
N GLU A 112 -31.54 0.33 -10.98
CA GLU A 112 -30.51 0.84 -11.90
C GLU A 112 -29.25 1.26 -11.14
N LEU A 113 -29.39 1.88 -9.97
CA LEU A 113 -28.26 2.26 -9.12
C LEU A 113 -27.46 1.04 -8.65
N ARG A 114 -28.13 -0.07 -8.33
CA ARG A 114 -27.44 -1.32 -7.96
C ARG A 114 -26.55 -1.81 -9.10
N VAL A 115 -27.02 -1.76 -10.34
CA VAL A 115 -26.21 -2.13 -11.51
C VAL A 115 -25.07 -1.14 -11.75
N ILE A 116 -25.35 0.17 -11.73
CA ILE A 116 -24.34 1.21 -12.02
C ILE A 116 -23.20 1.19 -11.01
N TYR A 117 -23.51 0.96 -9.73
CA TYR A 117 -22.55 0.95 -8.63
C TYR A 117 -22.06 -0.44 -8.26
N GLY A 118 -22.48 -1.49 -8.98
CA GLY A 118 -22.11 -2.88 -8.68
C GLY A 118 -22.51 -3.32 -7.27
N ILE A 119 -23.64 -2.79 -6.75
CA ILE A 119 -24.15 -3.16 -5.44
C ILE A 119 -24.94 -4.47 -5.59
N PRO A 120 -24.51 -5.56 -4.94
CA PRO A 120 -25.19 -6.83 -4.98
C PRO A 120 -26.61 -6.75 -4.40
N THR A 121 -27.44 -7.71 -4.77
CA THR A 121 -28.73 -7.95 -4.12
C THR A 121 -28.54 -8.62 -2.77
N ASP A 122 -29.52 -8.46 -1.89
CA ASP A 122 -29.50 -9.04 -0.55
C ASP A 122 -29.39 -10.59 -0.62
N GLU A 123 -29.93 -11.20 -1.68
CA GLU A 123 -29.81 -12.63 -1.96
C GLU A 123 -28.39 -13.03 -2.42
N GLU A 124 -27.75 -12.23 -3.27
CA GLU A 124 -26.38 -12.44 -3.73
C GLU A 124 -25.37 -12.28 -2.58
N ASP A 125 -25.59 -11.31 -1.70
CA ASP A 125 -24.79 -11.12 -0.47
C ASP A 125 -24.92 -12.32 0.48
N GLU A 126 -26.13 -12.84 0.68
CA GLU A 126 -26.34 -14.03 1.51
C GLU A 126 -25.68 -15.28 0.90
N ALA A 127 -25.76 -15.44 -0.43
CA ALA A 127 -25.10 -16.52 -1.14
C ALA A 127 -23.58 -16.43 -1.03
N ALA A 128 -22.99 -15.25 -1.24
CA ALA A 128 -21.55 -15.02 -1.08
C ALA A 128 -21.08 -15.29 0.36
N ALA A 129 -21.86 -14.89 1.36
CA ALA A 129 -21.56 -15.16 2.77
C ALA A 129 -21.60 -16.67 3.10
N LYS A 130 -22.54 -17.43 2.53
CA LYS A 130 -22.59 -18.89 2.67
C LYS A 130 -21.38 -19.56 2.05
N VAL A 131 -21.01 -19.19 0.82
CA VAL A 131 -19.82 -19.72 0.14
C VAL A 131 -18.56 -19.41 0.94
N ALA A 132 -18.39 -18.17 1.41
CA ALA A 132 -17.24 -17.78 2.23
C ALA A 132 -17.17 -18.56 3.57
N LYS A 133 -18.32 -18.82 4.20
CA LYS A 133 -18.40 -19.63 5.41
C LYS A 133 -18.03 -21.10 5.13
N GLU A 134 -18.53 -21.67 4.05
CA GLU A 134 -18.21 -23.04 3.64
C GLU A 134 -16.73 -23.19 3.29
N GLU A 135 -16.13 -22.24 2.56
CA GLU A 135 -14.70 -22.24 2.26
C GLU A 135 -13.83 -22.10 3.51
N ALA A 136 -14.24 -21.26 4.47
CA ALA A 136 -13.55 -21.12 5.74
C ALA A 136 -13.64 -22.39 6.59
N GLU A 137 -14.78 -23.09 6.59
CA GLU A 137 -14.95 -24.37 7.27
C GLU A 137 -14.17 -25.50 6.59
N LYS A 138 -14.08 -25.51 5.25
CA LYS A 138 -13.28 -26.47 4.50
C LYS A 138 -11.79 -26.31 4.77
N LYS A 139 -11.27 -25.07 4.78
CA LYS A 139 -9.88 -24.76 5.18
C LYS A 139 -9.55 -25.21 6.60
N LYS A 140 -10.52 -25.12 7.54
CA LYS A 140 -10.34 -25.63 8.91
C LYS A 140 -10.26 -27.16 8.95
N LYS A 141 -11.14 -27.85 8.23
CA LYS A 141 -11.10 -29.33 8.11
C LYS A 141 -9.85 -29.84 7.40
N ASP A 142 -9.37 -29.14 6.38
CA ASP A 142 -8.16 -29.52 5.65
C ASP A 142 -6.88 -29.25 6.47
N GLY A 143 -6.88 -28.22 7.33
CA GLY A 143 -5.83 -28.00 8.33
C GLY A 143 -5.81 -29.07 9.42
N GLU A 144 -6.98 -29.54 9.87
CA GLU A 144 -7.10 -30.57 10.91
C GLU A 144 -6.74 -31.99 10.39
N LYS A 145 -7.10 -32.33 9.15
CA LYS A 145 -6.68 -33.60 8.52
C LYS A 145 -5.16 -33.68 8.29
N LYS A 146 -4.52 -32.57 7.91
CA LYS A 146 -3.05 -32.51 7.74
C LYS A 146 -2.30 -32.68 9.07
N ALA A 147 -2.92 -32.38 10.22
CA ALA A 147 -2.35 -32.62 11.54
C ALA A 147 -2.50 -34.07 12.03
N ILE A 148 -3.46 -34.83 11.49
CA ILE A 148 -3.77 -36.22 11.90
C ILE A 148 -3.02 -37.26 11.03
N GLU A 149 -2.57 -36.91 9.82
CA GLU A 149 -1.82 -37.81 8.90
C GLU A 149 -0.28 -37.74 9.03
N ALA A 150 0.28 -37.24 10.14
CA ALA A 150 1.70 -37.45 10.42
C ALA A 150 1.91 -38.93 10.81
N PRO A 151 2.56 -39.78 9.99
CA PRO A 151 2.74 -41.18 10.32
C PRO A 151 3.72 -41.31 11.49
N GLY A 152 3.29 -41.99 12.55
CA GLY A 152 4.13 -42.38 13.67
C GLY A 152 5.32 -43.21 13.21
N ALA A 153 6.51 -42.81 13.66
CA ALA A 153 7.72 -43.59 13.51
C ALA A 153 7.78 -44.64 14.63
N GLU A 154 7.60 -45.92 14.28
CA GLU A 154 8.02 -47.04 15.13
C GLU A 154 8.85 -48.04 14.30
N GLU A 155 10.16 -48.00 14.61
CA GLU A 155 11.25 -48.99 14.57
C GLU A 155 11.34 -50.15 13.55
N ALA A 156 12.53 -50.26 12.93
CA ALA A 156 13.20 -51.54 12.66
C ALA A 156 14.74 -51.42 12.82
N LYS A 157 15.22 -52.07 13.90
CA LYS A 157 16.55 -52.62 14.29
C LYS A 157 17.38 -53.24 13.13
N GLU A 158 18.71 -53.50 13.13
CA GLU A 158 19.73 -53.74 14.18
C GLU A 158 21.13 -54.08 13.56
N GLY A 159 22.22 -53.84 14.33
CA GLY A 159 23.52 -54.58 14.32
C GLY A 159 24.68 -53.96 13.50
N ASP A 160 25.93 -53.85 13.96
CA ASP A 160 26.66 -54.46 15.08
C ASP A 160 27.99 -53.69 15.38
N LYS A 161 28.28 -53.41 16.67
CA LYS A 161 29.57 -53.51 17.44
C LYS A 161 30.93 -53.02 16.86
N LYS A 162 31.95 -52.57 17.63
CA LYS A 162 32.24 -52.49 19.08
C LYS A 162 33.58 -51.71 19.29
N ALA A 163 33.67 -51.04 20.46
CA ALA A 163 34.84 -50.82 21.35
C ALA A 163 36.10 -50.05 20.90
N ASP A 164 36.41 -48.96 21.63
CA ASP A 164 37.47 -48.85 22.67
C ASP A 164 37.30 -47.47 23.35
N GLU A 165 36.72 -47.32 24.55
CA GLU A 165 37.25 -47.47 25.93
C GLU A 165 38.17 -46.32 26.45
N LYS A 166 37.62 -45.59 27.45
CA LYS A 166 38.19 -44.87 28.63
C LYS A 166 39.43 -43.96 28.51
N ALA A 167 39.32 -42.67 28.89
CA ALA A 167 39.42 -42.09 30.26
C ALA A 167 40.87 -41.89 30.74
N ASP A 168 41.25 -40.65 31.07
CA ASP A 168 41.65 -40.19 32.42
C ASP A 168 42.32 -38.79 32.36
N GLU A 169 42.54 -38.20 33.52
CA GLU A 169 42.59 -36.78 33.86
C GLU A 169 44.03 -36.30 34.18
N ALA A 170 44.21 -34.97 34.19
CA ALA A 170 45.16 -34.19 35.02
C ALA A 170 46.67 -34.02 34.67
N ALA A 171 46.99 -32.74 34.35
CA ALA A 171 47.94 -31.82 35.02
C ALA A 171 49.46 -31.75 34.66
N VAL A 172 49.93 -30.48 34.57
CA VAL A 172 51.20 -29.83 35.05
C VAL A 172 51.72 -28.81 33.99
N GLU A 173 51.39 -27.51 34.08
CA GLU A 173 52.03 -26.40 34.84
C GLU A 173 53.29 -25.77 34.19
N LYS A 174 53.22 -24.50 33.72
CA LYS A 174 54.11 -23.38 34.12
C LYS A 174 53.87 -22.04 33.38
N LYS A 175 53.37 -21.08 34.18
CA LYS A 175 53.67 -19.64 34.36
C LYS A 175 54.40 -18.75 33.31
N ALA A 176 53.88 -17.51 33.32
CA ALA A 176 54.51 -16.17 33.20
C ALA A 176 54.77 -15.66 31.77
N ASP A 177 54.06 -14.63 31.28
CA ASP A 177 54.02 -13.20 31.71
C ASP A 177 55.33 -12.47 31.41
N ALA A 178 55.29 -11.55 30.43
CA ALA A 178 55.94 -10.24 30.51
C ALA A 178 55.59 -9.39 29.28
N THR A 179 54.74 -8.41 29.54
CA THR A 179 54.54 -7.15 28.83
C THR A 179 55.86 -6.34 28.79
N ASN A 180 56.13 -5.65 27.69
CA ASN A 180 56.94 -4.41 27.64
C ASN A 180 56.56 -3.71 26.32
N ASP A 181 55.74 -2.65 26.27
CA ASP A 181 55.88 -1.29 26.85
C ASP A 181 57.11 -0.51 26.38
N SER A 182 56.84 0.78 26.09
CA SER A 182 57.75 1.87 25.68
C SER A 182 58.29 1.78 24.24
N GLY A 183 58.22 2.80 23.37
CA GLY A 183 58.01 4.22 23.56
C GLY A 183 59.01 4.99 22.66
N GLU A 184 58.51 6.06 22.04
CA GLU A 184 59.25 7.19 21.42
C GLU A 184 60.04 7.00 20.10
N GLY A 185 59.86 7.99 19.20
CA GLY A 185 61.02 8.62 18.55
C GLY A 185 60.96 8.92 17.05
N THR A 186 60.52 10.14 16.72
CA THR A 186 61.15 11.09 15.77
C THR A 186 61.25 10.81 14.25
N SER A 187 60.52 11.65 13.49
CA SER A 187 60.91 12.53 12.35
C SER A 187 61.77 12.08 11.16
N SER A 188 61.44 12.72 10.02
CA SER A 188 62.19 12.93 8.76
C SER A 188 61.98 11.83 7.70
N SER A 189 61.64 12.15 6.45
CA SER A 189 62.00 13.31 5.60
C SER A 189 60.84 13.81 4.73
#